data_AF-A0A9E6Z8B3-F1
#
_entry.id   AF-A0A9E6Z8B3-F1
#
_cell.length_a   1.000
_cell.length_b   1.000
_cell.length_c   1.000
_cell.angle_alpha   90.00
_cell.angle_beta   90.00
_cell.angle_gamma   90.00
#
_symmetry.space_group_name_H-M   'P 1'
#
loop_
_entity.id
_entity.type
_entity.pdbx_description
1 polymer ?
#
loop_
_entity_poly.entity_id
_entity_poly.type
_entity_poly.pdbx_seq_one_letter_code
_entity_poly.pdbx_strand_id
1 'polypeptide(L)'
;MKSFFLSKSLEITSLILLLALLLPTHVQAAGVAIGDGASATLGTSTAIGHDARTNEDRSVVIGYNAGELQDPVGNTSAAIGASANPSGANSLVIGSDAQSQGVNSLAIGSRSTANAASATALGYRALVNHEGSIAIGSFSQSHREYAVSVGSGQVGDAATYQYRRITNVATPINGHDVATKEYVDNHHHILGHQFDNIERRVNNLGAMQVSIANAQVQMPSNKHTAIGVGVGAYRGSSAATVGLYTVFRAALPGFALQVISPLQTQAKKKKVVWASDILSSPTPLSQTRFSLSHIHLPPMDQLGIGGQISEAQHHPCCMLV
;
A
#
# COMPACT_ATOMS: atom_id res chain seq x y z
N MET A 1 -53.40 -75.89 -5.46
CA MET A 1 -52.43 -75.14 -4.62
C MET A 1 -51.06 -74.93 -5.27
N LYS A 2 -50.54 -75.82 -6.15
CA LYS A 2 -49.23 -75.62 -6.82
C LYS A 2 -49.18 -74.46 -7.83
N SER A 3 -50.25 -74.17 -8.57
CA SER A 3 -50.27 -73.10 -9.59
C SER A 3 -50.18 -71.67 -9.01
N PHE A 4 -50.67 -71.46 -7.79
CA PHE A 4 -50.67 -70.14 -7.13
C PHE A 4 -49.28 -69.73 -6.64
N PHE A 5 -48.43 -70.72 -6.27
CA PHE A 5 -47.05 -70.48 -5.86
C PHE A 5 -46.12 -70.17 -7.04
N LEU A 6 -46.32 -70.81 -8.20
CA LEU A 6 -45.53 -70.49 -9.39
C LEU A 6 -45.81 -69.07 -9.93
N SER A 7 -47.06 -68.61 -9.86
CA SER A 7 -47.44 -67.25 -10.30
C SER A 7 -46.75 -66.15 -9.47
N LYS A 8 -46.75 -66.27 -8.14
CA LYS A 8 -46.08 -65.30 -7.26
C LYS A 8 -44.55 -65.32 -7.40
N SER A 9 -43.97 -66.48 -7.71
CA SER A 9 -42.52 -66.61 -7.94
C SER A 9 -42.07 -65.89 -9.22
N LEU A 10 -42.92 -65.84 -10.25
CA LEU A 10 -42.62 -65.20 -11.53
C LEU A 10 -42.68 -63.66 -11.45
N GLU A 11 -43.56 -63.11 -10.60
CA GLU A 11 -43.66 -61.66 -10.37
C GLU A 11 -42.47 -61.13 -9.58
N ILE A 12 -42.01 -61.87 -8.56
CA ILE A 12 -40.86 -61.46 -7.73
C ILE A 12 -39.57 -61.47 -8.55
N THR A 13 -39.37 -62.49 -9.39
CA THR A 13 -38.19 -62.56 -10.29
C THR A 13 -38.22 -61.46 -11.36
N SER A 14 -39.40 -61.13 -11.89
CA SER A 14 -39.55 -59.99 -12.82
C SER A 14 -39.28 -58.65 -12.16
N LEU A 15 -39.70 -58.46 -10.91
CA LEU A 15 -39.46 -57.22 -10.15
C LEU A 15 -37.98 -57.04 -9.80
N ILE A 16 -37.28 -58.13 -9.44
CA ILE A 16 -35.84 -58.12 -9.17
C ILE A 16 -35.05 -57.82 -10.45
N LEU A 17 -35.45 -58.40 -11.59
CA LEU A 17 -34.80 -58.13 -12.88
C LEU A 17 -35.03 -56.68 -13.33
N LEU A 18 -36.24 -56.15 -13.15
CA LEU A 18 -36.57 -54.75 -13.43
C LEU A 18 -35.76 -53.80 -12.54
N LEU A 19 -35.64 -54.10 -11.23
CA LEU A 19 -34.83 -53.32 -10.29
C LEU A 19 -33.33 -53.37 -10.62
N ALA A 20 -32.82 -54.50 -11.10
CA ALA A 20 -31.44 -54.63 -11.56
C ALA A 20 -31.14 -53.80 -12.82
N LEU A 21 -32.14 -53.60 -13.69
CA LEU A 21 -32.06 -52.74 -14.88
C LEU A 21 -32.23 -51.23 -14.55
N LEU A 22 -32.75 -50.90 -13.37
CA LEU A 22 -32.92 -49.53 -12.86
C LEU A 22 -31.70 -49.02 -12.10
N LEU A 23 -30.71 -49.87 -11.81
CA LEU A 23 -29.42 -49.46 -11.28
C LEU A 23 -28.60 -48.86 -12.43
N PRO A 24 -28.17 -47.59 -12.37
CA PRO A 24 -27.31 -47.02 -13.40
C PRO A 24 -26.02 -47.84 -13.46
N THR A 25 -25.84 -48.60 -14.54
CA THR A 25 -24.53 -49.15 -14.90
C THR A 25 -23.67 -47.98 -15.35
N HIS A 26 -23.03 -47.29 -14.41
CA HIS A 26 -21.92 -46.44 -14.77
C HIS A 26 -20.84 -47.34 -15.37
N VAL A 27 -20.66 -47.26 -16.68
CA VAL A 27 -19.44 -47.73 -17.32
C VAL A 27 -18.40 -46.65 -17.01
N GLN A 28 -17.72 -46.75 -15.86
CA GLN A 28 -16.53 -45.94 -15.65
C GLN A 28 -15.54 -46.31 -16.76
N ALA A 29 -15.14 -45.32 -17.58
CA ALA A 29 -13.93 -45.45 -18.37
C ALA A 29 -12.78 -45.87 -17.42
N ALA A 30 -11.78 -46.61 -17.89
CA ALA A 30 -10.67 -46.99 -17.03
C ALA A 30 -9.66 -45.83 -17.01
N GLY A 31 -9.39 -45.27 -15.84
CA GLY A 31 -8.24 -44.39 -15.65
C GLY A 31 -6.92 -45.12 -15.90
N VAL A 32 -5.84 -44.38 -16.14
CA VAL A 32 -4.50 -44.96 -16.31
C VAL A 32 -3.84 -45.12 -14.95
N ALA A 33 -3.50 -46.34 -14.54
CA ALA A 33 -2.76 -46.61 -13.30
C ALA A 33 -1.47 -47.37 -13.61
N ILE A 34 -0.30 -46.80 -13.25
CA ILE A 34 1.02 -47.39 -13.52
C ILE A 34 1.85 -47.37 -12.22
N GLY A 35 2.10 -48.53 -11.63
CA GLY A 35 2.89 -48.68 -10.40
C GLY A 35 2.24 -49.67 -9.43
N ASP A 36 3.03 -50.28 -8.56
CA ASP A 36 2.49 -51.13 -7.48
C ASP A 36 1.64 -50.27 -6.53
N GLY A 37 0.42 -50.72 -6.21
CA GLY A 37 -0.53 -49.93 -5.42
C GLY A 37 -1.13 -48.68 -6.09
N ALA A 38 -0.74 -48.37 -7.34
CA ALA A 38 -1.30 -47.22 -8.06
C ALA A 38 -2.81 -47.39 -8.32
N SER A 39 -3.60 -46.34 -8.09
CA SER A 39 -5.06 -46.39 -8.21
C SER A 39 -5.61 -45.15 -8.90
N ALA A 40 -6.23 -45.37 -10.06
CA ALA A 40 -6.98 -44.37 -10.81
C ALA A 40 -8.46 -44.74 -10.78
N THR A 41 -9.21 -44.17 -9.83
CA THR A 41 -10.57 -44.64 -9.50
C THR A 41 -11.66 -44.12 -10.43
N LEU A 42 -11.43 -42.99 -11.10
CA LEU A 42 -12.39 -42.34 -12.00
C LEU A 42 -11.87 -42.31 -13.45
N GLY A 43 -12.80 -42.29 -14.40
CA GLY A 43 -12.52 -42.88 -15.70
C GLY A 43 -11.70 -42.07 -16.68
N THR A 44 -11.40 -40.82 -16.38
CA THR A 44 -10.45 -40.03 -17.16
C THR A 44 -9.25 -39.57 -16.32
N SER A 45 -8.94 -40.24 -15.21
CA SER A 45 -7.80 -39.90 -14.36
C SER A 45 -6.53 -40.69 -14.71
N THR A 46 -5.36 -40.19 -14.30
CA THR A 46 -4.06 -40.83 -14.50
C THR A 46 -3.27 -40.85 -13.19
N ALA A 47 -2.85 -42.02 -12.74
CA ALA A 47 -2.01 -42.25 -11.57
C ALA A 47 -0.72 -42.99 -11.99
N ILE A 48 0.45 -42.40 -11.76
CA ILE A 48 1.74 -43.00 -12.12
C ILE A 48 2.70 -42.92 -10.92
N GLY A 49 3.08 -44.07 -10.37
CA GLY A 49 3.98 -44.20 -9.22
C GLY A 49 3.50 -45.26 -8.24
N HIS A 50 4.44 -45.79 -7.43
CA HIS A 50 4.09 -46.70 -6.35
C HIS A 50 3.15 -45.99 -5.35
N ASP A 51 2.00 -46.56 -5.04
CA ASP A 51 0.92 -45.98 -4.23
C ASP A 51 0.38 -44.62 -4.72
N ALA A 52 0.59 -44.27 -5.99
CA ALA A 52 -0.01 -43.06 -6.57
C ALA A 52 -1.54 -43.20 -6.64
N ARG A 53 -2.30 -42.22 -6.13
CA ARG A 53 -3.76 -42.32 -6.04
C ARG A 53 -4.48 -41.08 -6.59
N THR A 54 -5.37 -41.30 -7.54
CA THR A 54 -6.36 -40.30 -7.97
C THR A 54 -7.76 -40.75 -7.55
N ASN A 55 -8.46 -39.86 -6.84
CA ASN A 55 -9.84 -40.07 -6.42
C ASN A 55 -10.83 -39.18 -7.21
N GLU A 56 -10.30 -38.31 -8.07
CA GLU A 56 -11.04 -37.30 -8.82
C GLU A 56 -11.05 -37.58 -10.34
N ASP A 57 -12.07 -37.06 -11.04
CA ASP A 57 -12.26 -37.25 -12.48
C ASP A 57 -11.40 -36.24 -13.27
N ARG A 58 -10.78 -36.66 -14.37
CA ARG A 58 -9.85 -35.82 -15.17
C ARG A 58 -8.59 -35.36 -14.42
N SER A 59 -8.22 -36.01 -13.32
CA SER A 59 -7.04 -35.66 -12.53
C SER A 59 -5.77 -36.41 -12.91
N VAL A 60 -4.60 -35.84 -12.62
CA VAL A 60 -3.29 -36.42 -12.96
C VAL A 60 -2.37 -36.42 -11.75
N VAL A 61 -2.00 -37.59 -11.24
CA VAL A 61 -1.08 -37.77 -10.11
C VAL A 61 0.12 -38.59 -10.54
N ILE A 62 1.32 -38.04 -10.36
CA ILE A 62 2.58 -38.66 -10.75
C ILE A 62 3.57 -38.57 -9.58
N GLY A 63 3.91 -39.68 -8.95
CA GLY A 63 4.90 -39.74 -7.88
C GLY A 63 4.69 -40.90 -6.92
N TYR A 64 5.76 -41.28 -6.19
CA TYR A 64 5.68 -42.23 -5.08
C TYR A 64 4.75 -41.68 -3.99
N ASN A 65 3.72 -42.43 -3.61
CA ASN A 65 2.76 -42.07 -2.55
C ASN A 65 2.11 -40.69 -2.75
N ALA A 66 2.04 -40.20 -3.99
CA ALA A 66 1.34 -38.97 -4.33
C ALA A 66 -0.17 -39.25 -4.34
N GLY A 67 -0.98 -38.34 -3.80
CA GLY A 67 -2.39 -38.66 -3.63
C GLY A 67 -3.29 -37.48 -3.37
N GLU A 68 -4.46 -37.52 -4.00
CA GLU A 68 -5.60 -36.64 -3.74
C GLU A 68 -6.39 -37.12 -2.52
N LEU A 69 -6.82 -36.18 -1.67
CA LEU A 69 -7.90 -36.47 -0.73
C LEU A 69 -9.23 -36.44 -1.49
N GLN A 70 -10.12 -37.38 -1.18
CA GLN A 70 -11.41 -37.49 -1.84
C GLN A 70 -12.32 -36.34 -1.43
N ASP A 71 -12.59 -35.42 -2.36
CA ASP A 71 -13.66 -34.43 -2.24
C ASP A 71 -14.90 -34.93 -3.02
N PRO A 72 -16.11 -34.92 -2.43
CA PRO A 72 -17.35 -35.29 -3.11
C PRO A 72 -17.78 -34.35 -4.27
N VAL A 73 -17.15 -33.18 -4.43
CA VAL A 73 -17.41 -32.27 -5.56
C VAL A 73 -16.53 -32.68 -6.75
N GLY A 74 -17.10 -32.77 -7.96
CA GLY A 74 -16.42 -33.22 -9.17
C GLY A 74 -15.26 -32.30 -9.58
N ASN A 75 -14.09 -32.56 -9.00
CA ASN A 75 -12.90 -31.73 -9.10
C ASN A 75 -11.92 -32.27 -10.13
N THR A 76 -11.07 -31.40 -10.67
CA THR A 76 -9.93 -31.77 -11.51
C THR A 76 -8.65 -31.28 -10.84
N SER A 77 -7.76 -32.15 -10.41
CA SER A 77 -6.53 -31.77 -9.73
C SER A 77 -5.31 -32.40 -10.40
N ALA A 78 -4.13 -31.87 -10.08
CA ALA A 78 -2.89 -32.43 -10.58
C ALA A 78 -1.79 -32.40 -9.52
N ALA A 79 -1.05 -33.49 -9.38
CA ALA A 79 0.13 -33.56 -8.54
C ALA A 79 1.30 -34.25 -9.24
N ILE A 80 2.48 -33.65 -9.11
CA ILE A 80 3.73 -34.20 -9.62
C ILE A 80 4.79 -34.12 -8.51
N GLY A 81 5.24 -35.25 -8.00
CA GLY A 81 6.26 -35.34 -6.94
C GLY A 81 5.94 -36.41 -5.91
N ALA A 82 6.97 -36.93 -5.23
CA ALA A 82 6.76 -37.89 -4.15
C ALA A 82 5.96 -37.27 -3.00
N SER A 83 4.93 -37.95 -2.50
CA SER A 83 4.04 -37.46 -1.43
C SER A 83 3.39 -36.10 -1.73
N ALA A 84 3.27 -35.72 -3.01
CA ALA A 84 2.55 -34.52 -3.42
C ALA A 84 1.05 -34.69 -3.16
N ASN A 85 0.41 -33.68 -2.56
CA ASN A 85 -0.98 -33.76 -2.11
C ASN A 85 -1.81 -32.55 -2.58
N PRO A 86 -2.57 -32.70 -3.68
CA PRO A 86 -3.46 -31.67 -4.21
C PRO A 86 -4.88 -31.82 -3.61
N SER A 87 -5.02 -31.73 -2.28
CA SER A 87 -6.32 -31.99 -1.61
C SER A 87 -7.39 -30.93 -1.84
N GLY A 88 -7.03 -29.78 -2.40
CA GLY A 88 -7.99 -28.74 -2.75
C GLY A 88 -8.67 -29.03 -4.09
N ALA A 89 -9.97 -28.73 -4.18
CA ALA A 89 -10.67 -28.71 -5.46
C ALA A 89 -9.94 -27.84 -6.49
N ASN A 90 -9.77 -28.33 -7.72
CA ASN A 90 -9.06 -27.59 -8.78
C ASN A 90 -7.62 -27.15 -8.42
N SER A 91 -6.93 -27.93 -7.59
CA SER A 91 -5.58 -27.60 -7.13
C SER A 91 -4.47 -28.23 -7.98
N LEU A 92 -3.29 -27.59 -7.98
CA LEU A 92 -2.09 -28.06 -8.67
C LEU A 92 -0.90 -28.10 -7.72
N VAL A 93 -0.21 -29.23 -7.69
CA VAL A 93 0.98 -29.47 -6.88
C VAL A 93 2.14 -29.93 -7.76
N ILE A 94 3.31 -29.29 -7.61
CA ILE A 94 4.54 -29.74 -8.25
C ILE A 94 5.68 -29.68 -7.23
N GLY A 95 6.10 -30.82 -6.70
CA GLY A 95 7.22 -30.93 -5.76
C GLY A 95 7.05 -32.05 -4.74
N SER A 96 8.18 -32.56 -4.21
CA SER A 96 8.15 -33.56 -3.13
C SER A 96 7.57 -32.95 -1.86
N ASP A 97 6.61 -33.64 -1.23
CA ASP A 97 5.90 -33.23 -0.02
C ASP A 97 5.18 -31.87 -0.14
N ALA A 98 4.92 -31.40 -1.37
CA ALA A 98 4.18 -30.18 -1.60
C ALA A 98 2.68 -30.41 -1.41
N GLN A 99 1.97 -29.38 -0.95
CA GLN A 99 0.56 -29.47 -0.57
C GLN A 99 -0.23 -28.27 -1.08
N SER A 100 -1.33 -28.54 -1.76
CA SER A 100 -2.27 -27.50 -2.21
C SER A 100 -3.65 -27.87 -1.67
N GLN A 101 -4.01 -27.27 -0.53
CA GLN A 101 -5.19 -27.67 0.26
C GLN A 101 -6.40 -26.78 0.00
N GLY A 102 -6.20 -25.55 -0.46
CA GLY A 102 -7.30 -24.64 -0.76
C GLY A 102 -7.97 -24.92 -2.11
N VAL A 103 -9.23 -24.52 -2.26
CA VAL A 103 -9.91 -24.54 -3.56
C VAL A 103 -9.17 -23.61 -4.53
N ASN A 104 -8.96 -24.04 -5.77
CA ASN A 104 -8.22 -23.33 -6.82
C ASN A 104 -6.79 -22.91 -6.40
N SER A 105 -6.15 -23.68 -5.51
CA SER A 105 -4.81 -23.36 -5.01
C SER A 105 -3.69 -23.95 -5.87
N LEU A 106 -2.49 -23.37 -5.76
CA LEU A 106 -1.29 -23.77 -6.48
C LEU A 106 -0.09 -23.88 -5.52
N ALA A 107 0.60 -25.01 -5.51
CA ALA A 107 1.82 -25.22 -4.74
C ALA A 107 2.95 -25.80 -5.61
N ILE A 108 3.98 -25.00 -5.89
CA ILE A 108 5.15 -25.41 -6.68
C ILE A 108 6.42 -25.26 -5.83
N GLY A 109 7.13 -26.36 -5.63
CA GLY A 109 8.38 -26.44 -4.87
C GLY A 109 8.30 -27.50 -3.77
N SER A 110 9.41 -28.15 -3.44
CA SER A 110 9.39 -29.15 -2.37
C SER A 110 8.93 -28.54 -1.05
N ARG A 111 8.00 -29.21 -0.37
CA ARG A 111 7.38 -28.75 0.90
C ARG A 111 6.70 -27.38 0.81
N SER A 112 6.34 -26.91 -0.38
CA SER A 112 5.50 -25.70 -0.50
C SER A 112 4.06 -26.03 -0.08
N THR A 113 3.38 -25.08 0.57
CA THR A 113 2.04 -25.28 1.11
C THR A 113 1.13 -24.10 0.77
N ALA A 114 0.04 -24.37 0.06
CA ALA A 114 -1.03 -23.40 -0.24
C ALA A 114 -2.33 -23.84 0.46
N ASN A 115 -2.59 -23.30 1.65
CA ASN A 115 -3.69 -23.72 2.52
C ASN A 115 -5.03 -23.02 2.24
N ALA A 116 -4.99 -21.80 1.71
CA ALA A 116 -6.20 -20.98 1.51
C ALA A 116 -6.75 -21.07 0.08
N ALA A 117 -8.02 -20.69 -0.10
CA ALA A 117 -8.63 -20.62 -1.42
C ALA A 117 -7.88 -19.62 -2.33
N SER A 118 -7.71 -19.98 -3.61
CA SER A 118 -6.96 -19.20 -4.60
C SER A 118 -5.52 -18.85 -4.19
N ALA A 119 -4.93 -19.58 -3.24
CA ALA A 119 -3.57 -19.37 -2.76
C ALA A 119 -2.52 -19.89 -3.76
N THR A 120 -1.42 -19.16 -3.93
CA THR A 120 -0.30 -19.58 -4.79
C THR A 120 1.04 -19.56 -4.05
N ALA A 121 1.58 -20.73 -3.73
CA ALA A 121 2.89 -20.91 -3.10
C ALA A 121 3.93 -21.35 -4.13
N LEU A 122 4.98 -20.55 -4.34
CA LEU A 122 6.03 -20.80 -5.35
C LEU A 122 7.41 -20.79 -4.69
N GLY A 123 7.97 -21.95 -4.37
CA GLY A 123 9.33 -22.12 -3.85
C GLY A 123 9.44 -23.17 -2.74
N TYR A 124 10.66 -23.61 -2.43
CA TYR A 124 10.91 -24.56 -1.34
C TYR A 124 10.39 -24.00 0.00
N ARG A 125 9.46 -24.71 0.66
CA ARG A 125 8.82 -24.25 1.91
C ARG A 125 8.13 -22.87 1.82
N ALA A 126 7.69 -22.46 0.62
CA ALA A 126 6.77 -21.32 0.52
C ALA A 126 5.45 -21.67 1.19
N LEU A 127 4.88 -20.76 1.98
CA LEU A 127 3.66 -20.98 2.76
C LEU A 127 2.64 -19.88 2.47
N VAL A 128 1.43 -20.29 2.10
CA VAL A 128 0.31 -19.37 1.87
C VAL A 128 -0.89 -19.80 2.70
N ASN A 129 -1.26 -18.95 3.66
CA ASN A 129 -2.38 -19.18 4.59
C ASN A 129 -3.54 -18.19 4.37
N HIS A 130 -3.42 -17.25 3.44
CA HIS A 130 -4.43 -16.21 3.21
C HIS A 130 -5.03 -16.32 1.81
N GLU A 131 -6.34 -16.04 1.72
CA GLU A 131 -7.10 -16.14 0.48
C GLU A 131 -6.55 -15.22 -0.62
N GLY A 132 -6.52 -15.73 -1.86
CA GLY A 132 -6.12 -14.97 -3.04
C GLY A 132 -4.69 -14.42 -3.01
N SER A 133 -3.86 -14.89 -2.08
CA SER A 133 -2.50 -14.37 -1.87
C SER A 133 -1.45 -15.27 -2.50
N ILE A 134 -0.27 -14.69 -2.73
CA ILE A 134 0.83 -15.33 -3.46
C ILE A 134 2.11 -15.22 -2.62
N ALA A 135 2.82 -16.32 -2.41
CA ALA A 135 4.17 -16.31 -1.84
C ALA A 135 5.19 -16.79 -2.89
N ILE A 136 6.18 -15.94 -3.20
CA ILE A 136 7.17 -16.19 -4.25
C ILE A 136 8.58 -16.27 -3.65
N GLY A 137 9.26 -17.39 -3.87
CA GLY A 137 10.60 -17.69 -3.38
C GLY A 137 10.62 -18.68 -2.21
N SER A 138 11.76 -19.33 -2.01
CA SER A 138 11.94 -20.30 -0.92
C SER A 138 11.67 -19.65 0.44
N PHE A 139 10.92 -20.33 1.32
CA PHE A 139 10.53 -19.84 2.64
C PHE A 139 9.60 -18.62 2.65
N SER A 140 9.18 -18.08 1.50
CA SER A 140 8.27 -16.93 1.47
C SER A 140 6.93 -17.24 2.14
N GLN A 141 6.35 -16.25 2.81
CA GLN A 141 5.09 -16.40 3.52
C GLN A 141 4.13 -15.27 3.16
N SER A 142 2.87 -15.61 2.90
CA SER A 142 1.78 -14.63 2.85
C SER A 142 1.46 -14.11 4.26
N HIS A 143 1.15 -12.83 4.40
CA HIS A 143 0.74 -12.24 5.70
C HIS A 143 -0.64 -11.56 5.66
N ARG A 144 -1.26 -11.48 4.48
CA ARG A 144 -2.54 -10.81 4.21
C ARG A 144 -3.20 -11.45 3.00
N GLU A 145 -4.52 -11.35 2.94
CA GLU A 145 -5.32 -11.72 1.78
C GLU A 145 -5.00 -10.79 0.59
N TYR A 146 -5.17 -11.31 -0.63
CA TYR A 146 -4.99 -10.56 -1.89
C TYR A 146 -3.63 -9.85 -2.02
N ALA A 147 -2.57 -10.41 -1.43
CA ALA A 147 -1.23 -9.83 -1.41
C ALA A 147 -0.20 -10.74 -2.06
N VAL A 148 0.83 -10.14 -2.68
CA VAL A 148 2.02 -10.85 -3.15
C VAL A 148 3.15 -10.63 -2.14
N SER A 149 3.66 -11.71 -1.57
CA SER A 149 4.82 -11.71 -0.70
C SER A 149 6.01 -12.35 -1.40
N VAL A 150 7.09 -11.58 -1.53
CA VAL A 150 8.39 -12.08 -2.05
C VAL A 150 9.37 -12.40 -0.93
N GLY A 151 8.92 -12.40 0.31
CA GLY A 151 9.73 -12.53 1.50
C GLY A 151 9.05 -13.36 2.56
N SER A 152 9.73 -13.55 3.68
CA SER A 152 9.16 -14.20 4.85
C SER A 152 9.10 -13.22 6.01
N GLY A 153 7.97 -13.23 6.72
CA GLY A 153 7.95 -12.84 8.11
C GLY A 153 8.23 -14.11 8.90
N GLN A 154 9.20 -14.03 9.79
CA GLN A 154 9.54 -15.09 10.75
C GLN A 154 9.80 -16.48 10.11
N VAL A 155 11.06 -16.80 9.81
CA VAL A 155 11.47 -18.18 9.51
C VAL A 155 11.90 -18.89 10.80
N GLY A 156 10.99 -19.64 11.43
CA GLY A 156 11.25 -20.40 12.66
C GLY A 156 11.14 -19.57 13.96
N ASP A 157 11.67 -20.09 15.07
CA ASP A 157 11.62 -19.47 16.41
C ASP A 157 12.50 -18.23 16.58
N ALA A 158 13.36 -17.94 15.60
CA ALA A 158 14.13 -16.71 15.56
C ALA A 158 13.43 -15.72 14.63
N ALA A 159 13.24 -14.50 15.12
CA ALA A 159 12.54 -13.42 14.43
C ALA A 159 13.28 -12.82 13.21
N THR A 160 13.71 -13.68 12.29
CA THR A 160 14.44 -13.29 11.10
C THR A 160 13.43 -13.06 9.98
N TYR A 161 13.25 -11.79 9.64
CA TYR A 161 12.57 -11.39 8.41
C TYR A 161 13.53 -11.60 7.23
N GLN A 162 13.10 -12.34 6.20
CA GLN A 162 13.85 -12.46 4.97
C GLN A 162 13.25 -11.54 3.91
N TYR A 163 13.80 -10.33 3.81
CA TYR A 163 13.49 -9.43 2.70
C TYR A 163 14.24 -9.83 1.45
N ARG A 164 13.62 -9.58 0.30
CA ARG A 164 14.25 -9.73 -1.01
C ARG A 164 14.23 -8.41 -1.75
N ARG A 165 15.28 -8.15 -2.51
CA ARG A 165 15.30 -7.04 -3.46
C ARG A 165 14.51 -7.45 -4.70
N ILE A 166 13.60 -6.59 -5.14
CA ILE A 166 12.95 -6.69 -6.45
C ILE A 166 13.72 -5.75 -7.37
N THR A 167 14.40 -6.31 -8.38
CA THR A 167 15.26 -5.57 -9.32
C THR A 167 14.72 -5.67 -10.74
N ASN A 168 15.19 -4.80 -11.65
CA ASN A 168 14.73 -4.71 -13.03
C ASN A 168 13.23 -4.34 -13.17
N VAL A 169 12.76 -3.49 -12.25
CA VAL A 169 11.42 -2.90 -12.32
C VAL A 169 11.49 -1.61 -13.13
N ALA A 170 10.65 -1.48 -14.15
CA ALA A 170 10.57 -0.27 -14.97
C ALA A 170 10.05 0.92 -14.15
N THR A 171 10.36 2.15 -14.58
CA THR A 171 9.83 3.36 -13.94
C THR A 171 8.30 3.39 -14.01
N PRO A 172 7.62 3.83 -12.93
CA PRO A 172 6.16 3.83 -12.88
C PRO A 172 5.55 4.76 -13.93
N ILE A 173 4.43 4.36 -14.52
CA ILE A 173 3.64 5.12 -15.50
C ILE A 173 2.25 5.44 -14.92
N ASN A 174 1.61 4.46 -14.27
CA ASN A 174 0.29 4.59 -13.67
C ASN A 174 0.35 4.76 -12.15
N GLY A 175 -0.76 5.18 -11.54
CA GLY A 175 -0.87 5.39 -10.09
C GLY A 175 -0.78 4.13 -9.22
N HIS A 176 -0.84 2.93 -9.81
CA HIS A 176 -0.74 1.65 -9.11
C HIS A 176 0.56 0.90 -9.40
N ASP A 177 1.50 1.53 -10.11
CA ASP A 177 2.80 0.95 -10.40
C ASP A 177 3.74 1.07 -9.19
N VAL A 178 4.74 0.17 -9.12
CA VAL A 178 5.78 0.24 -8.09
C VAL A 178 6.67 1.45 -8.32
N ALA A 179 6.82 2.32 -7.31
CA ALA A 179 7.77 3.42 -7.36
C ALA A 179 9.21 2.91 -7.25
N THR A 180 9.99 3.08 -8.32
CA THR A 180 11.42 2.69 -8.33
C THR A 180 12.27 3.67 -7.51
N LYS A 181 13.43 3.21 -7.03
CA LYS A 181 14.34 4.07 -6.27
C LYS A 181 14.74 5.33 -7.06
N GLU A 182 15.08 5.16 -8.33
CA GLU A 182 15.44 6.27 -9.23
C GLU A 182 14.30 7.30 -9.37
N TYR A 183 13.06 6.83 -9.55
CA TYR A 183 11.89 7.71 -9.63
C TYR A 183 11.75 8.57 -8.37
N VAL A 184 11.92 7.98 -7.19
CA VAL A 184 11.83 8.66 -5.90
C VAL A 184 13.00 9.63 -5.70
N ASP A 185 14.22 9.21 -6.01
CA ASP A 185 15.42 10.05 -5.87
C ASP A 185 15.35 11.30 -6.77
N ASN A 186 14.85 11.15 -8.00
CA ASN A 186 14.68 12.28 -8.93
C ASN A 186 13.66 13.31 -8.40
N HIS A 187 12.56 12.85 -7.79
CA HIS A 187 11.58 13.75 -7.17
C HIS A 187 12.15 14.47 -5.95
N HIS A 188 12.93 13.77 -5.11
CA HIS A 188 13.62 14.41 -3.98
C HIS A 188 14.66 15.43 -4.45
N HIS A 189 15.37 15.14 -5.54
CA HIS A 189 16.35 16.06 -6.13
C HIS A 189 15.68 17.37 -6.59
N ILE A 190 14.54 17.29 -7.28
CA ILE A 190 13.77 18.46 -7.73
C ILE A 190 13.32 19.31 -6.53
N LEU A 191 12.81 18.66 -5.46
CA LEU A 191 12.41 19.36 -4.24
C LEU A 191 13.60 20.05 -3.56
N GLY A 192 14.77 19.39 -3.51
CA GLY A 192 16.00 19.99 -2.99
C GLY A 192 16.34 21.32 -3.69
N HIS A 193 16.30 21.36 -5.03
CA HIS A 193 16.52 22.61 -5.78
C HIS A 193 15.49 23.69 -5.49
N GLN A 194 14.25 23.32 -5.24
CA GLN A 194 13.21 24.29 -4.87
C GLN A 194 13.48 24.90 -3.49
N PHE A 195 13.91 24.09 -2.52
CA PHE A 195 14.32 24.58 -1.21
C PHE A 195 15.54 25.50 -1.30
N ASP A 196 16.57 25.14 -2.07
CA ASP A 196 17.74 26.01 -2.26
C ASP A 196 17.37 27.37 -2.87
N ASN A 197 16.41 27.38 -3.80
CA ASN A 197 15.89 28.62 -4.38
C ASN A 197 15.15 29.46 -3.33
N ILE A 198 14.37 28.83 -2.47
CA ILE A 198 13.64 29.51 -1.38
C ILE A 198 14.63 30.06 -0.37
N GLU A 199 15.61 29.27 0.07
CA GLU A 199 16.64 29.71 1.02
C GLU A 199 17.40 30.92 0.49
N ARG A 200 17.84 30.89 -0.77
CA ARG A 200 18.48 32.05 -1.40
C ARG A 200 17.58 33.29 -1.41
N ARG A 201 16.28 33.13 -1.68
CA ARG A 201 15.32 34.25 -1.65
C ARG A 201 15.16 34.80 -0.24
N VAL A 202 15.03 33.94 0.76
CA VAL A 202 14.92 34.33 2.16
C VAL A 202 16.19 35.04 2.63
N ASN A 203 17.36 34.51 2.31
CA ASN A 203 18.64 35.12 2.68
C ASN A 203 18.82 36.48 1.99
N ASN A 204 18.44 36.62 0.71
CA ASN A 204 18.43 37.90 0.01
C ASN A 204 17.47 38.90 0.68
N LEU A 205 16.25 38.48 1.08
CA LEU A 205 15.31 39.33 1.80
C LEU A 205 15.88 39.77 3.16
N GLY A 206 16.53 38.86 3.90
CA GLY A 206 17.22 39.19 5.14
C GLY A 206 18.33 40.23 4.91
N ALA A 207 19.16 40.05 3.88
CA ALA A 207 20.21 41.00 3.52
C ALA A 207 19.63 42.35 3.10
N MET A 208 18.51 42.36 2.36
CA MET A 208 17.80 43.58 1.97
C MET A 208 17.20 44.33 3.17
N GLN A 209 16.63 43.63 4.15
CA GLN A 209 16.11 44.27 5.36
C GLN A 209 17.23 44.98 6.12
N VAL A 210 18.40 44.34 6.26
CA VAL A 210 19.59 44.96 6.87
C VAL A 210 20.07 46.15 6.04
N SER A 211 20.11 46.04 4.71
CA SER A 211 20.54 47.15 3.84
C SER A 211 19.57 48.34 3.89
N ILE A 212 18.27 48.10 4.01
CA ILE A 212 17.25 49.15 4.19
C ILE A 212 17.41 49.83 5.54
N ALA A 213 17.61 49.07 6.62
CA ALA A 213 17.84 49.62 7.96
C ALA A 213 19.09 50.51 8.00
N ASN A 214 20.18 50.07 7.35
CA ASN A 214 21.42 50.84 7.25
C ASN A 214 21.31 52.05 6.29
N ALA A 215 20.32 52.07 5.40
CA ALA A 215 20.06 53.19 4.50
C ALA A 215 19.19 54.29 5.15
N GLN A 216 18.71 54.11 6.39
CA GLN A 216 17.89 55.11 7.06
C GLN A 216 18.69 56.39 7.34
N VAL A 217 18.11 57.54 7.01
CA VAL A 217 18.74 58.86 7.21
C VAL A 217 17.84 59.72 8.10
N GLN A 218 18.41 60.22 9.20
CA GLN A 218 17.77 61.23 10.02
C GLN A 218 17.91 62.61 9.35
N MET A 219 16.80 63.22 8.92
CA MET A 219 16.83 64.53 8.26
C MET A 219 16.97 65.69 9.26
N PRO A 220 17.89 66.65 9.02
CA PRO A 220 17.92 67.92 9.74
C PRO A 220 16.71 68.81 9.43
N SER A 221 16.26 69.61 10.41
CA SER A 221 15.04 70.46 10.37
C SER A 221 14.98 71.46 9.20
N ASN A 222 16.13 71.85 8.62
CA ASN A 222 16.23 72.82 7.52
C ASN A 222 16.50 72.18 6.14
N LYS A 223 16.42 70.86 6.01
CA LYS A 223 16.61 70.14 4.73
C LYS A 223 15.29 69.47 4.31
N HIS A 224 15.05 69.45 3.00
CA HIS A 224 13.79 68.93 2.44
C HIS A 224 13.94 67.57 1.73
N THR A 225 15.16 67.17 1.41
CA THR A 225 15.47 65.91 0.70
C THR A 225 16.75 65.29 1.26
N ALA A 226 16.79 63.97 1.38
CA ALA A 226 17.96 63.21 1.76
C ALA A 226 18.04 61.90 0.96
N ILE A 227 19.27 61.44 0.69
CA ILE A 227 19.53 60.14 0.07
C ILE A 227 20.25 59.28 1.10
N GLY A 228 19.71 58.09 1.33
CA GLY A 228 20.32 57.08 2.17
C GLY A 228 20.85 55.93 1.32
N VAL A 229 22.05 55.47 1.63
CA VAL A 229 22.63 54.29 1.02
C VAL A 229 22.97 53.32 2.13
N GLY A 230 22.53 52.08 1.97
CA GLY A 230 22.78 51.04 2.96
C GLY A 230 23.17 49.76 2.27
N VAL A 231 24.10 49.05 2.89
CA VAL A 231 24.51 47.70 2.50
C VAL A 231 24.14 46.76 3.62
N GLY A 232 23.79 45.53 3.27
CA GLY A 232 23.34 44.52 4.23
C GLY A 232 23.87 43.16 3.83
N ALA A 233 24.20 42.37 4.83
CA ALA A 233 24.61 40.99 4.67
C ALA A 233 23.82 40.12 5.63
N TYR A 234 23.36 38.95 5.17
CA TYR A 234 22.63 37.99 5.98
C TYR A 234 22.92 36.56 5.49
N ARG A 235 23.44 35.72 6.37
CA ARG A 235 23.78 34.30 6.14
C ARG A 235 24.39 34.03 4.75
N GLY A 236 25.42 34.80 4.37
CA GLY A 236 26.16 34.65 3.12
C GLY A 236 25.55 35.32 1.88
N SER A 237 24.38 35.95 2.00
CA SER A 237 23.81 36.83 0.96
C SER A 237 24.10 38.29 1.26
N SER A 238 24.24 39.13 0.24
CA SER A 238 24.45 40.57 0.37
C SER A 238 23.49 41.37 -0.50
N ALA A 239 23.15 42.58 -0.04
CA ALA A 239 22.27 43.51 -0.73
C ALA A 239 22.73 44.95 -0.53
N ALA A 240 22.37 45.80 -1.49
CA ALA A 240 22.54 47.25 -1.40
C ALA A 240 21.21 47.94 -1.69
N THR A 241 20.93 49.02 -0.96
CA THR A 241 19.72 49.81 -1.08
C THR A 241 20.09 51.28 -1.20
N VAL A 242 19.38 51.99 -2.07
CA VAL A 242 19.40 53.45 -2.14
C VAL A 242 17.98 53.94 -1.91
N GLY A 243 17.77 54.66 -0.82
CA GLY A 243 16.49 55.27 -0.45
C GLY A 243 16.51 56.78 -0.70
N LEU A 244 15.44 57.31 -1.29
CA LEU A 244 15.20 58.74 -1.38
C LEU A 244 14.13 59.11 -0.33
N TYR A 245 14.47 60.07 0.52
CA TYR A 245 13.59 60.56 1.58
C TYR A 245 13.28 62.03 1.29
N THR A 246 12.01 62.42 1.28
CA THR A 246 11.57 63.80 1.03
C THR A 246 10.48 64.22 2.01
N VAL A 247 10.53 65.43 2.55
CA VAL A 247 9.46 65.98 3.41
C VAL A 247 8.61 66.97 2.61
N PHE A 248 7.33 66.64 2.41
CA PHE A 248 6.37 67.58 1.82
C PHE A 248 5.76 68.45 2.92
N ARG A 249 6.11 69.74 2.93
CA ARG A 249 5.38 70.73 3.71
C ARG A 249 4.24 71.24 2.83
N ALA A 250 3.05 70.65 2.96
CA ALA A 250 1.85 71.21 2.35
C ALA A 250 1.53 72.52 3.09
N ALA A 251 1.67 73.65 2.40
CA ALA A 251 1.19 74.94 2.89
C ALA A 251 -0.34 75.00 2.76
N LEU A 252 -1.06 74.20 3.56
CA LEU A 252 -2.45 74.49 3.86
C LEU A 252 -2.44 75.49 5.04
N PRO A 253 -3.05 76.68 4.91
CA PRO A 253 -3.14 77.61 6.02
C PRO A 253 -4.00 76.96 7.11
N GLY A 254 -3.37 76.44 8.17
CA GLY A 254 -4.05 76.08 9.41
C GLY A 254 -3.76 74.70 10.03
N PHE A 255 -3.20 73.70 9.31
CA PHE A 255 -2.92 72.39 9.91
C PHE A 255 -1.67 71.74 9.31
N ALA A 256 -0.65 71.48 10.13
CA ALA A 256 0.55 70.75 9.74
C ALA A 256 0.37 69.25 10.00
N LEU A 257 0.11 68.47 8.94
CA LEU A 257 0.15 67.00 8.99
C LEU A 257 1.44 66.53 8.31
N GLN A 258 2.36 65.95 9.09
CA GLN A 258 3.64 65.44 8.60
C GLN A 258 3.45 63.97 8.17
N VAL A 259 3.34 63.72 6.87
CA VAL A 259 3.30 62.35 6.33
C VAL A 259 4.68 62.00 5.79
N ILE A 260 5.37 61.07 6.46
CA ILE A 260 6.63 60.49 5.99
C ILE A 260 6.28 59.24 5.19
N SER A 261 6.36 59.29 3.86
CA SER A 261 6.18 58.12 2.99
C SER A 261 7.51 57.70 2.36
N PRO A 262 7.99 56.47 2.56
CA PRO A 262 9.11 55.95 1.78
C PRO A 262 8.63 55.60 0.36
N LEU A 263 9.18 56.24 -0.67
CA LEU A 263 9.04 55.78 -2.06
C LEU A 263 9.98 54.58 -2.27
N GLN A 264 9.44 53.37 -2.36
CA GLN A 264 10.23 52.19 -2.72
C GLN A 264 10.40 52.10 -4.24
N THR A 265 11.59 52.44 -4.75
CA THR A 265 11.92 52.28 -6.17
C THR A 265 12.23 50.81 -6.46
N GLN A 266 11.30 50.11 -7.09
CA GLN A 266 11.47 48.75 -7.62
C GLN A 266 12.50 48.75 -8.76
N ALA A 267 13.68 48.16 -8.54
CA ALA A 267 14.61 47.85 -9.61
C ALA A 267 14.08 46.65 -10.43
N LYS A 268 13.51 46.94 -11.60
CA LYS A 268 13.13 45.92 -12.61
C LYS A 268 14.36 45.12 -13.03
N LYS A 269 14.36 43.81 -12.75
CA LYS A 269 14.75 42.78 -13.74
C LYS A 269 14.13 41.42 -13.38
N LYS A 270 13.48 40.86 -14.41
CA LYS A 270 12.78 39.56 -14.55
C LYS A 270 11.31 39.54 -14.12
N LYS A 271 10.48 39.09 -15.08
CA LYS A 271 9.01 38.91 -15.03
C LYS A 271 8.56 38.41 -13.65
N VAL A 272 7.75 39.22 -12.98
CA VAL A 272 6.95 38.81 -11.83
C VAL A 272 5.52 39.26 -12.12
N VAL A 273 4.63 38.26 -12.17
CA VAL A 273 3.18 38.40 -12.16
C VAL A 273 2.77 39.09 -10.86
N TRP A 274 1.88 40.08 -10.93
CA TRP A 274 1.54 40.91 -9.79
C TRP A 274 0.55 40.21 -8.85
N ALA A 275 0.75 40.39 -7.54
CA ALA A 275 -0.18 39.96 -6.50
C ALA A 275 -1.49 40.78 -6.43
N SER A 276 -1.67 41.77 -7.32
CA SER A 276 -2.97 42.44 -7.55
C SER A 276 -3.87 41.69 -8.54
N ASP A 277 -3.36 40.66 -9.23
CA ASP A 277 -4.14 39.87 -10.19
C ASP A 277 -4.77 38.61 -9.56
N ILE A 278 -4.69 38.44 -8.23
CA ILE A 278 -5.35 37.32 -7.50
C ILE A 278 -6.79 37.67 -7.09
N LEU A 279 -7.24 38.92 -7.24
CA LEU A 279 -8.61 39.33 -6.92
C LEU A 279 -9.33 40.06 -8.06
N SER A 280 -9.21 39.56 -9.29
CA SER A 280 -10.24 39.73 -10.33
C SER A 280 -9.87 38.93 -11.58
N SER A 281 -10.21 37.65 -11.58
CA SER A 281 -10.53 36.98 -12.85
C SER A 281 -12.04 36.69 -12.84
N PRO A 282 -12.80 37.22 -13.81
CA PRO A 282 -14.11 36.67 -14.14
C PRO A 282 -13.89 35.59 -15.19
N THR A 283 -14.25 34.35 -14.90
CA THR A 283 -14.80 33.46 -15.94
C THR A 283 -15.72 32.41 -15.32
N PRO A 284 -16.78 32.04 -16.02
CA PRO A 284 -18.00 31.52 -15.42
C PRO A 284 -17.97 30.00 -15.41
N LEU A 285 -18.36 29.36 -14.30
CA LEU A 285 -18.86 27.99 -14.38
C LEU A 285 -19.94 27.73 -13.32
N SER A 286 -21.13 27.45 -13.86
CA SER A 286 -22.18 26.54 -13.40
C SER A 286 -22.52 26.49 -11.91
N GLN A 287 -23.74 26.94 -11.66
CA GLN A 287 -24.64 26.55 -10.57
C GLN A 287 -24.37 25.17 -9.95
N THR A 288 -24.22 25.14 -8.62
CA THR A 288 -24.89 24.14 -7.80
C THR A 288 -25.03 24.67 -6.37
N ARG A 289 -26.28 24.78 -5.92
CA ARG A 289 -26.69 25.23 -4.58
C ARG A 289 -26.11 24.30 -3.50
N PHE A 290 -25.69 24.82 -2.36
CA PHE A 290 -25.95 24.16 -1.08
C PHE A 290 -26.15 25.18 0.05
N SER A 291 -27.18 24.91 0.84
CA SER A 291 -27.81 25.75 1.86
C SER A 291 -27.02 25.77 3.16
N LEU A 292 -27.02 26.93 3.83
CA LEU A 292 -26.50 27.16 5.17
C LEU A 292 -27.49 26.65 6.22
N SER A 293 -27.05 25.79 7.15
CA SER A 293 -27.64 25.73 8.51
C SER A 293 -26.77 24.96 9.51
N HIS A 294 -26.49 25.63 10.64
CA HIS A 294 -26.20 25.11 11.98
C HIS A 294 -24.80 24.56 12.30
N ILE A 295 -24.00 25.38 13.02
CA ILE A 295 -23.14 24.90 14.12
C ILE A 295 -23.32 25.83 15.32
N HIS A 296 -23.64 25.22 16.46
CA HIS A 296 -23.91 25.79 17.77
C HIS A 296 -22.63 25.72 18.62
N LEU A 297 -22.23 26.81 19.27
CA LEU A 297 -21.09 26.89 20.20
C LEU A 297 -21.59 27.26 21.60
N PRO A 298 -21.12 26.61 22.69
CA PRO A 298 -21.49 27.00 24.05
C PRO A 298 -20.54 28.08 24.62
N PRO A 299 -20.98 28.89 25.61
CA PRO A 299 -20.20 30.00 26.13
C PRO A 299 -19.25 29.61 27.28
N MET A 300 -18.12 30.33 27.33
CA MET A 300 -17.17 30.41 28.44
C MET A 300 -17.69 31.39 29.48
N ASP A 301 -17.70 30.99 30.76
CA ASP A 301 -17.73 31.95 31.85
C ASP A 301 -17.07 31.40 33.13
N GLN A 302 -16.50 32.32 33.91
CA GLN A 302 -16.03 32.23 35.30
C GLN A 302 -14.57 31.75 35.56
N LEU A 303 -13.65 32.72 35.53
CA LEU A 303 -12.42 32.74 36.33
C LEU A 303 -12.76 33.15 37.77
N GLY A 304 -12.34 32.34 38.75
CA GLY A 304 -12.54 32.61 40.18
C GLY A 304 -11.55 31.88 41.09
N ILE A 305 -10.39 32.50 41.29
CA ILE A 305 -9.58 32.63 42.53
C ILE A 305 -9.69 31.54 43.62
N GLY A 306 -8.54 30.98 44.03
CA GLY A 306 -8.38 30.29 45.31
C GLY A 306 -7.01 29.62 45.44
N GLY A 307 -6.03 30.32 46.01
CA GLY A 307 -4.70 29.79 46.28
C GLY A 307 -4.62 28.95 47.54
N GLN A 308 -3.64 28.04 47.60
CA GLN A 308 -2.85 27.76 48.79
C GLN A 308 -1.44 27.33 48.39
N ILE A 309 -0.49 27.97 49.06
CA ILE A 309 0.93 27.66 49.16
C ILE A 309 1.11 26.81 50.43
N SER A 310 1.87 25.71 50.38
CA SER A 310 2.80 25.38 51.48
C SER A 310 3.88 24.38 51.06
N GLU A 311 5.11 24.85 51.29
CA GLU A 311 6.25 24.17 51.92
C GLU A 311 6.98 22.97 51.30
N ALA A 312 8.28 23.18 51.28
CA ALA A 312 9.36 22.28 50.96
C ALA A 312 9.67 21.29 52.10
N GLN A 313 10.18 20.10 51.74
CA GLN A 313 11.17 19.38 52.53
C GLN A 313 12.22 18.68 51.64
N HIS A 314 13.49 18.97 51.91
CA HIS A 314 14.68 18.11 51.72
C HIS A 314 14.44 16.72 52.38
N HIS A 315 14.94 15.55 51.95
CA HIS A 315 16.34 15.14 51.70
C HIS A 315 16.36 13.67 51.14
N PRO A 316 17.53 13.01 50.93
CA PRO A 316 17.84 12.18 49.75
C PRO A 316 17.75 10.66 49.97
N CYS A 317 17.85 9.85 48.90
CA CYS A 317 18.35 8.49 49.01
C CYS A 317 18.91 7.94 47.68
N CYS A 318 20.11 7.35 47.79
CA CYS A 318 20.88 6.58 46.79
C CYS A 318 20.11 5.41 46.16
N MET A 319 20.43 5.00 44.93
CA MET A 319 21.20 3.76 44.61
C MET A 319 21.33 3.53 43.09
N LEU A 320 22.54 3.07 42.71
CA LEU A 320 22.94 2.33 41.51
C LEU A 320 21.83 1.80 40.55
N VAL A 321 22.03 2.03 39.25
CA VAL A 321 22.50 1.02 38.26
C VAL A 321 23.37 1.74 37.22
#